data_AF-A0A644X075-F1
#
_entry.id   AF-A0A644X075-F1
#
_cell.length_a   1.000
_cell.length_b   1.000
_cell.length_c   1.000
_cell.angle_alpha   90.00
_cell.angle_beta   90.00
_cell.angle_gamma   90.00
#
_symmetry.space_group_name_H-M   'P 1'
#
loop_
_entity.id
_entity.type
_entity.pdbx_description
1 polymer ?
#
loop_
_entity_poly.entity_id
_entity_poly.type
_entity_poly.pdbx_seq_one_letter_code
_entity_poly.pdbx_strand_id
1 'polypeptide(L)'
;MKTIKIYDPALCCPTGLCGVNIDPELMRIAVVVETLKQKGIIVERFNLRDHPQVYVTTKVVNDCLMAEGADVFPLITVDGEIAIKKAYPSNKQIAEWLDISEDELTIKK
;
A
#
# COMPACT_ATOMS: atom_id res chain seq x y z
N MET A 1 5.82 13.97 9.02
CA MET A 1 5.50 12.58 8.66
C MET A 1 5.10 12.53 7.21
N LYS A 2 5.64 11.58 6.46
CA LYS A 2 5.33 11.43 5.05
C LYS A 2 3.94 10.83 4.86
N THR A 3 3.26 11.21 3.79
CA THR A 3 1.95 10.63 3.43
C THR A 3 2.17 9.40 2.54
N ILE A 4 1.86 8.22 3.05
CA ILE A 4 1.99 6.96 2.31
C ILE A 4 0.62 6.55 1.78
N LYS A 5 0.55 6.25 0.48
CA LYS A 5 -0.64 5.67 -0.17
C LYS A 5 -0.27 4.42 -0.94
N ILE A 6 -1.09 3.38 -0.79
CA ILE A 6 -0.95 2.08 -1.45
C ILE A 6 -2.11 1.93 -2.44
N TYR A 7 -1.78 1.61 -3.68
CA TYR A 7 -2.71 1.41 -4.78
C TYR A 7 -2.61 -0.05 -5.23
N ASP A 8 -3.54 -0.87 -4.75
CA ASP A 8 -3.59 -2.29 -5.05
C ASP A 8 -4.11 -2.55 -6.45
N PRO A 9 -3.82 -3.72 -7.05
CA PRO A 9 -4.56 -4.20 -8.21
C PRO A 9 -6.03 -4.42 -7.86
N ALA A 10 -6.84 -4.85 -8.83
CA ALA A 10 -8.23 -5.24 -8.58
C ALA A 10 -8.28 -6.52 -7.74
N LEU A 11 -8.30 -6.37 -6.42
CA LEU A 11 -8.43 -7.47 -5.46
C LEU A 11 -9.90 -7.80 -5.22
N CYS A 12 -10.17 -9.03 -4.80
CA CYS A 12 -11.52 -9.48 -4.49
C CYS A 12 -12.08 -8.85 -3.20
N CYS A 13 -11.21 -8.51 -2.23
CA CYS A 13 -11.54 -7.72 -1.04
C CYS A 13 -10.42 -6.70 -0.72
N PRO A 14 -10.64 -5.71 0.16
CA PRO A 14 -9.68 -4.64 0.42
C PRO A 14 -8.29 -5.08 0.90
N THR A 15 -8.19 -6.21 1.61
CA THR A 15 -6.91 -6.76 2.06
C THR A 15 -6.34 -7.81 1.11
N GLY A 16 -7.16 -8.33 0.18
CA GLY A 16 -6.85 -9.44 -0.70
C GLY A 16 -6.72 -10.80 0.00
N LEU A 17 -7.20 -10.93 1.25
CA LEU A 17 -7.10 -12.15 2.06
C LEU A 17 -8.30 -13.10 1.90
N CYS A 18 -9.21 -12.84 0.95
CA CYS A 18 -10.35 -13.70 0.68
C CYS A 18 -9.96 -14.82 -0.30
N GLY A 19 -9.63 -15.99 0.23
CA GLY A 19 -9.28 -17.16 -0.58
C GLY A 19 -8.58 -18.23 0.23
N VAL A 20 -8.39 -19.40 -0.37
CA VAL A 20 -7.69 -20.53 0.28
C VAL A 20 -6.17 -20.38 0.27
N ASN A 21 -5.63 -19.66 -0.72
CA ASN A 21 -4.20 -19.38 -0.87
C ASN A 21 -3.95 -17.91 -0.55
N ILE A 22 -3.75 -17.62 0.72
CA ILE A 22 -3.44 -16.26 1.18
C ILE A 22 -1.99 -15.93 0.81
N ASP A 23 -1.79 -14.82 0.10
CA ASP A 23 -0.46 -14.27 -0.16
C ASP A 23 0.14 -13.72 1.15
N PRO A 24 1.31 -14.24 1.59
CA PRO A 24 1.99 -13.75 2.78
C PRO A 24 2.29 -12.25 2.75
N GLU A 25 2.56 -11.65 1.58
CA GLU A 25 2.83 -10.22 1.47
C GLU A 25 1.57 -9.38 1.69
N LEU A 26 0.41 -9.84 1.19
CA LEU A 26 -0.88 -9.21 1.48
C LEU A 26 -1.22 -9.27 2.97
N MET A 27 -0.87 -10.38 3.63
CA MET A 27 -1.04 -10.52 5.08
C MET A 27 -0.12 -9.57 5.83
N ARG A 28 1.18 -9.54 5.48
CA ARG A 28 2.17 -8.66 6.09
C ARG A 28 1.73 -7.20 6.01
N ILE A 29 1.36 -6.73 4.82
CA ILE A 29 0.99 -5.33 4.63
C ILE A 29 -0.32 -4.99 5.35
N ALA A 30 -1.29 -5.91 5.41
CA ALA A 30 -2.52 -5.71 6.17
C ALA A 30 -2.24 -5.55 7.67
N VAL A 31 -1.36 -6.37 8.24
CA VAL A 31 -0.94 -6.26 9.66
C VAL A 31 -0.23 -4.94 9.93
N VAL A 32 0.69 -4.53 9.05
CA VAL A 32 1.44 -3.27 9.21
C VAL A 32 0.51 -2.06 9.15
N VAL A 33 -0.38 -2.00 8.16
CA VAL A 33 -1.34 -0.89 8.00
C VAL A 33 -2.28 -0.81 9.21
N GLU A 34 -2.77 -1.93 9.72
CA GLU A 34 -3.62 -1.97 10.91
C GLU A 34 -2.85 -1.54 12.18
N THR A 35 -1.60 -1.99 12.34
CA THR A 35 -0.74 -1.61 13.47
C THR A 35 -0.47 -0.10 13.48
N LEU A 36 -0.16 0.48 12.32
CA LEU A 36 0.04 1.92 12.16
C LEU A 36 -1.24 2.70 12.48
N LYS A 37 -2.38 2.23 11.99
CA LYS A 37 -3.68 2.84 12.25
C LYS A 37 -4.00 2.87 13.76
N GLN A 38 -3.71 1.80 14.49
CA GLN A 38 -3.88 1.74 15.95
C GLN A 38 -2.98 2.73 16.69
N LYS A 39 -1.82 3.09 16.12
CA LYS A 39 -0.91 4.14 16.61
C LYS A 39 -1.31 5.55 16.17
N GLY A 40 -2.41 5.71 15.44
CA GLY A 40 -2.84 7.00 14.89
C GLY A 40 -2.10 7.44 13.62
N ILE A 41 -1.27 6.57 13.04
CA ILE A 41 -0.57 6.83 11.78
C ILE A 41 -1.42 6.25 10.64
N ILE A 42 -1.85 7.13 9.73
CA ILE A 42 -2.75 6.73 8.64
C ILE A 42 -1.92 6.41 7.39
N VAL A 43 -2.01 5.16 6.93
CA VAL A 43 -1.58 4.74 5.59
C VAL A 43 -2.84 4.50 4.77
N GLU A 44 -3.02 5.26 3.70
CA GLU A 44 -4.18 5.10 2.83
C GLU A 44 -3.94 3.91 1.89
N ARG A 45 -4.92 2.99 1.81
CA ARG A 45 -4.84 1.83 0.93
C ARG A 45 -6.11 1.76 0.09
N PHE A 46 -5.94 1.73 -1.22
CA PHE A 46 -7.02 1.70 -2.20
C PHE A 46 -6.96 0.38 -2.96
N ASN A 47 -8.14 -0.20 -3.20
CA ASN A 47 -8.33 -1.33 -4.11
C ASN A 47 -8.92 -0.79 -5.42
N LEU A 48 -8.31 -1.11 -6.56
CA LEU A 48 -8.76 -0.64 -7.87
C LEU A 48 -10.23 -1.00 -8.15
N ARG A 49 -10.67 -2.17 -7.67
CA ARG A 49 -12.06 -2.62 -7.79
C ARG A 49 -13.05 -1.70 -7.08
N ASP A 50 -12.68 -1.22 -5.90
CA ASP A 50 -13.58 -0.47 -5.01
C ASP A 50 -13.43 1.05 -5.20
N HIS A 51 -12.24 1.52 -5.58
CA HIS A 51 -11.88 2.93 -5.67
C HIS A 51 -11.29 3.32 -7.04
N PRO A 52 -11.89 2.92 -8.19
CA PRO A 52 -11.28 3.13 -9.51
C PRO A 52 -11.01 4.62 -9.82
N GLN A 53 -11.86 5.51 -9.31
CA GLN A 53 -11.73 6.95 -9.54
C GLN A 53 -10.40 7.52 -9.03
N VAL A 54 -9.87 7.01 -7.90
CA VAL A 54 -8.63 7.52 -7.30
C VAL A 54 -7.42 7.28 -8.21
N TYR A 55 -7.44 6.21 -9.00
CA TYR A 55 -6.38 5.84 -9.95
C TYR A 55 -6.41 6.71 -11.22
N VAL A 56 -7.55 7.33 -11.51
CA VAL A 56 -7.73 8.25 -12.64
C VAL A 56 -7.45 9.69 -12.21
N THR A 57 -7.90 10.09 -11.01
CA THR A 57 -7.75 11.47 -10.53
C THR A 57 -6.37 11.77 -9.95
N THR A 58 -5.64 10.75 -9.48
CA THR A 58 -4.26 10.93 -9.00
C THR A 58 -3.31 10.96 -10.19
N LYS A 59 -2.91 12.16 -10.61
CA LYS A 59 -2.12 12.36 -11.84
C LYS A 59 -0.90 11.44 -11.95
N VAL A 60 -0.06 11.34 -10.91
CA VAL A 60 1.16 10.51 -10.97
C VAL A 60 0.85 9.02 -11.19
N VAL A 61 -0.23 8.53 -10.58
CA VAL A 61 -0.67 7.13 -10.72
C VAL A 61 -1.26 6.92 -12.10
N ASN A 62 -2.11 7.84 -12.56
CA ASN A 62 -2.72 7.76 -13.88
C ASN A 62 -1.66 7.78 -15.00
N ASP A 63 -0.71 8.72 -14.95
CA ASP A 63 0.38 8.83 -15.91
C ASP A 63 1.21 7.53 -15.95
N CYS A 64 1.51 6.94 -14.80
CA CYS A 64 2.24 5.67 -14.70
C CYS A 64 1.46 4.51 -15.33
N LEU A 65 0.15 4.42 -15.07
CA LEU A 65 -0.69 3.37 -15.63
C LEU A 65 -0.88 3.53 -17.15
N MET A 66 -0.93 4.76 -17.66
CA MET A 66 -1.01 5.02 -19.10
C MET A 66 0.30 4.66 -19.82
N ALA A 67 1.45 4.87 -19.17
CA ALA A 67 2.76 4.57 -19.76
C ALA A 67 3.14 3.09 -19.69
N GLU A 68 2.86 2.42 -18.56
CA GLU A 68 3.38 1.08 -18.27
C GLU A 68 2.29 0.00 -18.15
N GLY A 69 1.02 0.38 -18.17
CA GLY A 69 -0.11 -0.55 -18.01
C GLY A 69 -0.34 -0.97 -16.55
N ALA A 70 -1.26 -1.91 -16.35
CA ALA A 70 -1.66 -2.39 -15.02
C ALA A 70 -0.65 -3.35 -14.36
N ASP A 71 0.35 -3.83 -15.10
CA ASP A 71 1.38 -4.76 -14.59
C ASP A 71 2.35 -4.09 -13.59
N VAL A 72 2.20 -2.79 -13.35
CA VAL A 72 2.95 -2.02 -12.34
C VAL A 72 2.37 -2.15 -10.93
N PHE A 73 1.21 -2.77 -10.76
CA PHE A 73 0.60 -2.93 -9.45
C PHE A 73 1.37 -3.94 -8.57
N PRO A 74 1.35 -3.75 -7.23
CA PRO A 74 0.84 -2.56 -6.53
C PRO A 74 1.73 -1.32 -6.76
N LEU A 75 1.12 -0.14 -6.73
CA LEU A 75 1.79 1.16 -6.82
C LEU A 75 1.79 1.85 -5.46
N ILE A 76 2.93 2.39 -5.04
CA ILE A 76 3.06 3.05 -3.75
C ILE A 76 3.51 4.49 -4.00
N THR A 77 2.80 5.44 -3.41
CA THR A 77 3.24 6.84 -3.40
C THR A 77 3.63 7.29 -2.01
N VAL A 78 4.67 8.10 -1.93
CA VAL A 78 5.13 8.77 -0.71
C VAL A 78 5.18 10.26 -1.00
N ASP A 79 4.48 11.07 -0.21
CA ASP A 79 4.34 12.53 -0.41
C ASP A 79 3.87 12.92 -1.83
N GLY A 80 3.05 12.06 -2.43
CA GLY A 80 2.46 12.29 -3.76
C GLY A 80 3.34 11.86 -4.94
N GLU A 81 4.52 11.27 -4.70
CA GLU A 81 5.42 10.76 -5.74
C GLU A 81 5.48 9.22 -5.71
N ILE A 82 5.67 8.57 -6.85
CA ILE A 82 5.80 7.11 -6.91
C ILE A 82 7.12 6.68 -6.28
N ALA A 83 7.05 5.89 -5.22
CA ALA A 83 8.20 5.33 -4.52
C ALA A 83 8.48 3.87 -4.89
N ILE A 84 7.42 3.06 -5.09
CA ILE A 84 7.55 1.63 -5.43
C ILE A 84 6.50 1.25 -6.49
N LYS A 85 6.89 0.34 -7.38
CA LYS A 85 6.03 -0.34 -8.34
C LYS A 85 6.23 -1.85 -8.20
N LYS A 86 5.22 -2.65 -8.55
CA LYS A 86 5.25 -4.12 -8.62
C LYS A 86 5.51 -4.86 -7.29
N ALA A 87 5.60 -4.14 -6.18
CA ALA A 87 5.88 -4.72 -4.87
C ALA A 87 5.32 -3.84 -3.75
N TYR A 88 4.93 -4.48 -2.65
CA TYR A 88 4.61 -3.77 -1.42
C TYR A 88 5.88 -3.27 -0.73
N PRO A 89 5.80 -2.16 0.03
CA PRO A 89 6.96 -1.64 0.74
C PRO A 89 7.36 -2.60 1.86
N SER A 90 8.67 -2.77 2.05
CA SER A 90 9.21 -3.51 3.19
C SER A 90 8.96 -2.76 4.50
N ASN A 91 9.00 -3.48 5.63
CA ASN A 91 8.87 -2.85 6.94
C ASN A 91 9.94 -1.78 7.16
N LYS A 92 11.17 -2.04 6.74
CA LYS A 92 12.27 -1.08 6.74
C LYS A 92 11.93 0.22 5.99
N GLN A 93 11.41 0.13 4.76
CA GLN A 93 11.04 1.32 3.99
C GLN A 93 9.92 2.12 4.67
N ILE A 94 8.90 1.44 5.20
CA ILE A 94 7.81 2.08 5.94
C ILE A 94 8.33 2.79 7.19
N ALA A 95 9.22 2.13 7.94
CA ALA A 95 9.85 2.68 9.14
C ALA A 95 10.68 3.93 8.81
N GLU A 96 11.49 3.87 7.75
CA GLU A 96 12.28 5.00 7.25
C GLU A 96 11.39 6.18 6.80
N TRP A 97 10.27 5.93 6.13
CA TRP A 97 9.36 7.00 5.68
C TRP A 97 8.59 7.66 6.82
N LEU A 98 8.30 6.90 7.87
CA LEU A 98 7.53 7.38 9.02
C LEU A 98 8.41 7.88 10.18
N ASP A 99 9.73 7.67 10.10
CA ASP A 99 10.72 7.98 11.15
C ASP A 99 10.41 7.26 12.48
N ILE A 100 10.14 5.96 12.38
CA ILE A 100 9.82 5.07 13.52
C ILE A 100 10.69 3.80 13.49
N SER A 101 10.71 3.03 14.58
CA SER A 101 11.42 1.73 14.58
C SER A 101 10.64 0.65 13.83
N GLU A 102 11.32 -0.26 13.12
CA GLU A 102 10.70 -1.43 12.48
C GLU A 102 9.94 -2.31 13.49
N ASP A 103 10.40 -2.34 14.75
CA ASP A 103 9.74 -3.08 15.83
C ASP A 103 8.33 -2.55 16.12
N GLU A 104 8.03 -1.30 15.74
CA GLU A 104 6.73 -0.69 15.92
C GLU A 104 5.72 -1.08 14.83
N LEU A 105 6.19 -1.69 13.73
CA LEU A 105 5.34 -2.13 12.62
C LEU A 105 4.78 -3.54 12.82
N THR A 106 5.19 -4.21 13.91
CA THR A 106 4.74 -5.57 14.23
C THR A 106 4.03 -5.60 15.57
N ILE A 107 3.00 -6.42 15.68
CA ILE A 107 2.30 -6.65 16.94
C ILE A 107 3.24 -7.48 17.83
N LYS A 108 3.78 -6.87 18.89
CA LYS A 108 4.47 -7.63 19.95
C LYS A 108 3.45 -8.53 20.64
N LYS A 109 3.73 -9.83 20.67
CA LYS A 109 2.99 -10.81 21.48
C LYS A 109 3.15 -10.51 22.97
#